data_AF-A0A7S1DJB3-F1
#
_entry.id   AF-A0A7S1DJB3-F1
#
_cell.length_a   1.000
_cell.length_b   1.000
_cell.length_c   1.000
_cell.angle_alpha   90.00
_cell.angle_beta   90.00
_cell.angle_gamma   90.00
#
_symmetry.space_group_name_H-M   'P 1'
#
loop_
_entity.id
_entity.type
_entity.pdbx_description
1 polymer ?
#
loop_
_entity_poly.entity_id
_entity_poly.type
_entity_poly.pdbx_seq_one_letter_code
_entity_poly.pdbx_strand_id
1 'polypeptide(L)'
;QGFGDATLTALITEALVSNHDLRLAAARVAEAHAMARVQHAAFWPSLDVVAAEMRSRSISDVKLAPYLSTGHQALFQAGYELDLWGRVADLASAADSSEAASAAARDAVALSVSASVAQSYIGLLELDAQIDLARRMLASRERSLALTRQRFEVGHASAVELAWPTSK
;
A
#
# COMPACT_ATOMS: atom_id res chain seq x y z
N GLN A 1 -20.65 -4.18 5.91
CA GLN A 1 -22.09 -4.09 5.57
C GLN A 1 -22.18 -3.50 4.16
N GLY A 2 -23.08 -4.02 3.32
CA GLY A 2 -23.08 -3.74 1.88
C GLY A 2 -23.42 -2.28 1.55
N PHE A 3 -22.81 -1.75 0.48
CA PHE A 3 -23.02 -0.38 0.00
C PHE A 3 -24.40 -0.15 -0.67
N GLY A 4 -25.33 -1.10 -0.56
CA GLY A 4 -26.62 -1.08 -1.27
C GLY A 4 -26.53 -1.43 -2.75
N ASP A 5 -25.33 -1.60 -3.30
CA ASP A 5 -25.05 -1.97 -4.68
C ASP A 5 -24.11 -3.20 -4.72
N ALA A 6 -24.55 -4.28 -5.37
CA ALA A 6 -23.81 -5.53 -5.47
C ALA A 6 -22.56 -5.40 -6.34
N THR A 7 -22.60 -4.58 -7.39
CA THR A 7 -21.48 -4.32 -8.29
C THR A 7 -20.38 -3.57 -7.56
N LEU A 8 -20.74 -2.50 -6.83
CA LEU A 8 -19.79 -1.74 -6.01
C LEU A 8 -19.14 -2.63 -4.94
N THR A 9 -19.95 -3.47 -4.28
CA THR A 9 -19.45 -4.41 -3.27
C THR A 9 -18.45 -5.41 -3.86
N ALA A 10 -18.71 -5.91 -5.07
CA ALA A 10 -17.79 -6.81 -5.76
C ALA A 10 -16.47 -6.12 -6.13
N LEU A 11 -16.52 -4.90 -6.69
CA LEU A 11 -15.34 -4.11 -7.05
C LEU A 11 -14.45 -3.79 -5.85
N ILE A 12 -15.04 -3.40 -4.71
CA ILE A 12 -14.28 -3.15 -3.48
C ILE A 12 -13.64 -4.46 -2.99
N THR A 13 -14.38 -5.56 -3.01
CA THR A 13 -13.83 -6.87 -2.60
C THR A 13 -12.65 -7.28 -3.47
N GLU A 14 -12.75 -7.12 -4.78
CA GLU A 14 -11.67 -7.39 -5.73
C GLU A 14 -10.45 -6.50 -5.46
N ALA A 15 -10.67 -5.20 -5.25
CA ALA A 15 -9.59 -4.26 -4.93
C ALA A 15 -8.89 -4.62 -3.62
N LEU A 16 -9.62 -5.00 -2.57
CA LEU A 16 -9.02 -5.39 -1.28
C LEU A 16 -8.13 -6.63 -1.38
N VAL A 17 -8.40 -7.53 -2.33
CA VAL A 17 -7.62 -8.76 -2.54
C VAL A 17 -6.42 -8.53 -3.47
N SER A 18 -6.57 -7.70 -4.50
CA SER A 18 -5.58 -7.54 -5.58
C SER A 18 -4.64 -6.34 -5.41
N ASN A 19 -4.98 -5.36 -4.56
CA ASN A 19 -4.24 -4.12 -4.47
C ASN A 19 -2.84 -4.28 -3.85
N HIS A 20 -1.82 -3.78 -4.56
CA HIS A 20 -0.42 -3.88 -4.15
C HIS A 20 -0.06 -3.01 -2.93
N ASP A 21 -0.71 -1.86 -2.73
CA ASP A 21 -0.49 -1.01 -1.56
C ASP A 21 -0.94 -1.74 -0.29
N LEU A 22 -2.04 -2.50 -0.37
CA LEU A 22 -2.47 -3.35 0.74
C LEU A 22 -1.50 -4.49 1.03
N ARG A 23 -0.91 -5.10 0.00
CA ARG A 23 0.15 -6.10 0.18
C ARG A 23 1.39 -5.51 0.83
N LEU A 24 1.79 -4.30 0.42
CA LEU A 24 2.90 -3.57 1.04
C LEU A 24 2.59 -3.23 2.50
N ALA A 25 1.38 -2.77 2.79
CA ALA A 25 0.95 -2.48 4.15
C ALA A 25 0.96 -3.74 5.04
N ALA A 26 0.49 -4.88 4.52
CA ALA A 26 0.58 -6.15 5.24
C ALA A 26 2.03 -6.60 5.50
N ALA A 27 2.95 -6.38 4.56
CA ALA A 27 4.37 -6.65 4.75
C ALA A 27 4.98 -5.77 5.86
N ARG A 28 4.59 -4.50 5.95
CA ARG A 28 5.00 -3.59 7.04
C ARG A 28 4.50 -4.05 8.41
N VAL A 29 3.28 -4.60 8.49
CA VAL A 29 2.79 -5.22 9.74
C VAL A 29 3.66 -6.41 10.13
N ALA A 30 3.98 -7.29 9.17
CA ALA A 30 4.85 -8.44 9.43
C ALA A 30 6.26 -8.02 9.88
N GLU A 31 6.82 -6.97 9.30
CA GLU A 31 8.09 -6.36 9.71
C GLU A 31 8.00 -5.83 11.15
N ALA A 32 6.97 -5.06 11.49
CA ALA A 32 6.77 -4.52 12.83
C ALA A 32 6.64 -5.63 13.88
N HIS A 33 5.88 -6.69 13.57
CA HIS A 33 5.77 -7.88 14.42
C HIS A 33 7.12 -8.60 14.59
N ALA A 34 7.93 -8.69 13.54
CA ALA A 34 9.28 -9.26 13.65
C ALA A 34 10.18 -8.41 14.56
N MET A 35 10.09 -7.09 14.49
CA MET A 35 10.81 -6.18 15.39
C MET A 35 10.33 -6.29 16.84
N ALA A 36 9.02 -6.41 17.07
CA ALA A 36 8.46 -6.65 18.41
C ALA A 36 8.99 -7.96 19.01
N ARG A 37 9.07 -9.02 18.21
CA ARG A 37 9.71 -10.28 18.61
C ARG A 37 11.19 -10.13 18.96
N VAL A 38 11.94 -9.31 18.23
CA VAL A 38 13.35 -9.02 18.56
C VAL A 38 13.47 -8.31 19.90
N GLN A 39 12.60 -7.33 20.19
CA GLN A 39 12.60 -6.67 21.50
C GLN A 39 12.24 -7.64 22.63
N HIS A 40 11.27 -8.54 22.39
CA HIS A 40 10.92 -9.60 23.34
C HIS A 40 12.03 -10.62 23.58
N ALA A 41 12.94 -10.81 22.62
CA ALA A 41 14.08 -11.72 22.80
C ALA A 41 15.01 -11.26 23.93
N ALA A 42 15.04 -9.95 24.25
CA ALA A 42 15.85 -9.40 25.33
C ALA A 42 15.41 -9.85 26.74
N PHE A 43 14.23 -10.45 26.89
CA PHE A 43 13.82 -11.09 28.15
C PHE A 43 14.52 -12.43 28.41
N TRP A 44 15.22 -12.97 27.42
CA TRP A 44 15.90 -14.26 27.50
C TRP A 44 17.41 -14.07 27.51
N PRO A 45 18.16 -14.99 28.15
CA PRO A 45 19.61 -14.99 28.05
C PRO A 45 20.07 -15.14 26.60
N SER A 46 21.07 -14.35 26.18
CA SER A 46 21.79 -14.59 24.94
C SER A 46 22.79 -15.73 25.15
N LEU A 47 23.02 -16.50 24.09
CA LEU A 47 24.07 -17.52 24.05
C LEU A 47 24.83 -17.37 22.73
N ASP A 48 26.11 -17.07 22.84
CA ASP A 48 27.00 -16.82 21.71
C ASP A 48 28.12 -17.85 21.68
N VAL A 49 28.49 -18.28 20.48
CA VAL A 49 29.61 -19.20 20.25
C VAL A 49 30.61 -18.53 19.33
N VAL A 50 31.84 -18.38 19.82
CA VAL A 50 32.94 -17.77 19.07
C VAL A 50 34.03 -18.82 18.88
N ALA A 51 34.30 -19.18 17.62
CA ALA A 51 35.45 -19.97 17.24
C ALA A 51 36.44 -19.09 16.48
N ALA A 52 37.72 -19.13 16.85
CA ALA A 52 38.75 -18.35 16.19
C ALA A 52 40.05 -19.13 16.09
N GLU A 53 40.79 -18.86 15.01
CA GLU A 53 42.16 -19.30 14.80
C GLU A 53 43.06 -18.07 14.76
N MET A 54 44.13 -18.09 15.53
CA MET A 54 45.15 -17.04 15.51
C MET A 54 46.48 -17.65 15.09
N ARG A 55 47.01 -17.19 13.96
CA ARG A 55 48.36 -17.49 13.51
C ARG A 55 49.25 -16.29 13.76
N SER A 56 50.36 -16.51 14.45
CA SER A 56 51.36 -15.48 14.67
C SER A 56 52.75 -16.00 14.36
N ARG A 57 53.62 -15.11 13.89
CA ARG A 57 55.03 -15.37 13.69
C ARG A 57 55.79 -14.51 14.69
N SER A 58 56.64 -15.13 15.51
CA SER A 58 57.46 -14.43 16.48
C SER A 58 58.90 -14.94 16.43
N ILE A 59 59.82 -14.20 17.01
CA ILE A 59 61.22 -14.62 17.17
C ILE A 59 61.36 -15.22 18.57
N SER A 60 61.95 -16.39 18.66
CA SER A 60 62.26 -16.99 19.96
C SER A 60 63.41 -16.24 20.62
N ASP A 61 63.21 -15.75 21.84
CA ASP A 61 64.28 -15.08 22.61
C ASP A 61 65.47 -16.01 22.93
N VAL A 62 65.23 -17.33 22.95
CA VAL A 62 66.25 -18.34 23.26
C VAL A 62 67.00 -18.81 22.00
N LYS A 63 66.30 -19.01 20.89
CA LYS A 63 66.88 -19.54 19.64
C LYS A 63 67.22 -18.44 18.61
N LEU A 64 66.83 -17.19 18.88
CA LEU A 64 66.96 -16.03 17.98
C LEU A 64 66.48 -16.31 16.54
N ALA A 65 65.50 -17.22 16.40
CA ALA A 65 65.00 -17.70 15.13
C ALA A 65 63.48 -17.52 15.05
N PRO A 66 62.92 -17.25 13.86
CA PRO A 66 61.48 -17.16 13.67
C PRO A 66 60.80 -18.50 13.92
N TYR A 67 59.67 -18.49 14.62
CA TYR A 67 58.77 -19.62 14.72
C TYR A 67 57.35 -19.19 14.37
N LEU A 68 56.57 -20.15 13.86
CA LEU A 68 55.16 -19.98 13.59
C LEU A 68 54.37 -20.60 14.74
N SER A 69 53.39 -19.88 15.28
CA SER A 69 52.44 -20.37 16.25
C SER A 69 51.04 -20.34 15.64
N THR A 70 50.27 -21.39 15.85
CA THR A 70 48.85 -21.44 15.49
C THR A 70 48.07 -21.84 16.74
N GLY A 71 47.17 -20.97 17.19
CA GLY A 71 46.26 -21.23 18.29
C GLY A 71 44.84 -21.32 17.79
N HIS A 72 44.07 -22.27 18.31
CA HIS A 72 42.63 -22.38 18.07
C HIS A 72 41.91 -22.14 19.40
N GLN A 73 40.86 -21.33 19.37
CA GLN A 73 40.01 -21.05 20.52
C GLN A 73 38.55 -21.25 20.14
N ALA A 74 37.79 -21.85 21.05
CA ALA A 74 36.34 -21.93 21.00
C ALA A 74 35.80 -21.45 22.34
N LEU A 75 34.86 -20.52 22.32
CA LEU A 75 34.32 -19.85 23.50
C LEU A 75 32.79 -19.82 23.42
N PHE A 76 32.16 -20.21 24.52
CA PHE A 76 30.72 -20.08 24.73
C PHE A 76 30.50 -18.94 25.71
N GLN A 77 29.68 -17.97 25.36
CA GLN A 77 29.35 -16.82 26.21
C GLN A 77 27.83 -16.78 26.42
N ALA A 78 27.40 -16.70 27.67
CA ALA A 78 26.00 -16.46 28.00
C ALA A 78 25.88 -15.10 28.69
N GLY A 79 24.93 -14.29 28.24
CA GLY A 79 24.64 -12.97 28.81
C GLY A 79 23.18 -12.87 29.22
N TYR A 80 22.91 -12.32 30.39
CA TYR A 80 21.53 -12.04 30.82
C TYR A 80 21.46 -10.73 31.60
N GLU A 81 20.53 -9.87 31.22
CA GLU A 81 20.24 -8.62 31.91
C GLU A 81 19.01 -8.79 32.79
N LEU A 82 19.16 -8.49 34.08
CA LEU A 82 18.03 -8.46 35.01
C LEU A 82 17.30 -7.13 34.86
N ASP A 83 16.04 -7.19 34.44
CA ASP A 83 15.21 -6.01 34.26
C ASP A 83 14.62 -5.51 35.59
N LEU A 84 15.47 -4.88 36.41
CA LEU A 84 15.07 -4.37 37.73
C LEU A 84 14.20 -3.10 37.66
N TRP A 85 14.33 -2.35 36.57
CA TRP A 85 13.75 -1.02 36.43
C TRP A 85 12.70 -0.93 35.32
N GLY A 86 12.43 -2.03 34.61
CA GLY A 86 11.43 -2.10 33.54
C GLY A 86 11.93 -1.62 32.18
N ARG A 87 13.24 -1.44 31.98
CA ARG A 87 13.82 -0.94 30.72
C ARG A 87 13.49 -1.89 29.56
N VAL A 88 13.59 -3.21 29.77
CA VAL A 88 13.29 -4.21 28.74
C VAL A 88 11.78 -4.29 28.51
N ALA A 89 10.99 -4.26 29.58
CA ALA A 89 9.54 -4.21 29.49
C ALA A 89 9.00 -3.00 28.73
N ASP A 90 9.53 -1.81 28.98
CA ASP A 90 9.13 -0.59 28.29
C ASP A 90 9.48 -0.63 26.81
N LEU A 91 10.65 -1.17 26.44
CA LEU A 91 11.04 -1.35 25.04
C LEU A 91 10.17 -2.37 24.31
N ALA A 92 9.81 -3.48 24.97
CA ALA A 92 8.88 -4.47 24.41
C ALA A 92 7.48 -3.86 24.20
N SER A 93 6.95 -3.17 25.20
CA SER A 93 5.65 -2.48 25.13
C SER A 93 5.62 -1.40 24.05
N ALA A 94 6.72 -0.64 23.88
CA ALA A 94 6.84 0.32 22.79
C ALA A 94 6.83 -0.36 21.41
N ALA A 95 7.45 -1.53 21.28
CA ALA A 95 7.44 -2.28 20.04
C ALA A 95 6.05 -2.87 19.72
N ASP A 96 5.33 -3.37 20.72
CA ASP A 96 3.94 -3.82 20.56
C ASP A 96 3.03 -2.67 20.11
N SER A 97 3.23 -1.48 20.68
CA SER A 97 2.52 -0.27 20.27
C SER A 97 2.81 0.11 18.81
N SER A 98 4.06 -0.07 18.36
CA SER A 98 4.47 0.16 16.97
C SER A 98 3.86 -0.87 16.00
N GLU A 99 3.77 -2.14 16.42
CA GLU A 99 3.07 -3.18 15.66
C GLU A 99 1.58 -2.85 15.52
N ALA A 100 0.91 -2.49 16.61
CA ALA A 100 -0.49 -2.09 16.60
C ALA A 100 -0.73 -0.86 15.71
N ALA A 101 0.18 0.13 15.76
CA ALA A 101 0.13 1.30 14.88
C ALA A 101 0.28 0.89 13.39
N SER A 102 1.15 -0.07 13.10
CA SER A 102 1.32 -0.59 11.74
C SER A 102 0.07 -1.33 11.24
N ALA A 103 -0.59 -2.10 12.11
CA ALA A 103 -1.86 -2.75 11.80
C ALA A 103 -2.97 -1.72 11.50
N ALA A 104 -3.09 -0.69 12.34
CA ALA A 104 -4.03 0.42 12.11
C ALA A 104 -3.73 1.17 10.80
N ALA A 105 -2.45 1.37 10.46
CA ALA A 105 -2.06 1.98 9.19
C ALA A 105 -2.47 1.13 7.98
N ARG A 106 -2.36 -0.20 8.08
CA ARG A 106 -2.85 -1.13 7.04
C ARG A 106 -4.37 -1.03 6.86
N ASP A 107 -5.12 -0.89 7.95
CA ASP A 107 -6.57 -0.72 7.88
C ASP A 107 -6.96 0.65 7.30
N ALA A 108 -6.19 1.71 7.57
CA ALA A 108 -6.36 3.01 6.94
C ALA A 108 -6.11 2.94 5.41
N VAL A 109 -5.12 2.17 4.97
CA VAL A 109 -4.90 1.90 3.54
C VAL A 109 -6.11 1.17 2.94
N ALA A 110 -6.64 0.14 3.61
CA ALA A 110 -7.84 -0.58 3.16
C ALA A 110 -9.05 0.33 2.99
N LEU A 111 -9.25 1.24 3.95
CA LEU A 111 -10.31 2.24 3.90
C LEU A 111 -10.12 3.21 2.72
N SER A 112 -8.89 3.72 2.53
CA SER A 112 -8.56 4.62 1.43
C SER A 112 -8.80 3.97 0.05
N VAL A 113 -8.35 2.73 -0.13
CA VAL A 113 -8.59 1.94 -1.35
C VAL A 113 -10.09 1.76 -1.59
N SER A 114 -10.84 1.38 -0.56
CA SER A 114 -12.29 1.21 -0.66
C SER A 114 -13.00 2.52 -1.05
N ALA A 115 -12.58 3.64 -0.46
CA ALA A 115 -13.14 4.96 -0.75
C ALA A 115 -12.82 5.40 -2.19
N SER A 116 -11.59 5.16 -2.65
CA SER A 116 -11.17 5.46 -4.02
C SER A 116 -11.99 4.67 -5.04
N VAL A 117 -12.19 3.35 -4.81
CA VAL A 117 -13.04 2.52 -5.68
C VAL A 117 -14.48 3.04 -5.72
N ALA A 118 -15.05 3.37 -4.56
CA ALA A 118 -16.40 3.92 -4.48
C ALA A 118 -16.52 5.25 -5.24
N GLN A 119 -15.54 6.14 -5.10
CA GLN A 119 -15.54 7.43 -5.79
C GLN A 119 -15.42 7.26 -7.31
N SER A 120 -14.54 6.36 -7.77
CA SER A 120 -14.41 6.04 -9.19
C SER A 120 -15.69 5.41 -9.76
N TYR A 121 -16.34 4.52 -9.00
CA TYR A 121 -17.60 3.89 -9.41
C TYR A 121 -18.74 4.92 -9.55
N ILE A 122 -18.90 5.80 -8.56
CA ILE A 122 -19.91 6.88 -8.64
C ILE A 122 -19.61 7.81 -9.82
N GLY A 123 -18.34 8.15 -10.07
CA GLY A 123 -17.94 8.94 -11.22
C GLY A 123 -18.28 8.26 -12.56
N LEU A 124 -18.15 6.94 -12.66
CA LEU A 124 -18.58 6.18 -13.83
C LEU A 124 -20.10 6.29 -14.04
N LEU A 125 -20.90 6.11 -12.99
CA LEU A 125 -22.36 6.25 -13.07
C LEU A 125 -22.80 7.66 -13.50
N GLU A 126 -22.10 8.69 -13.02
CA GLU A 126 -22.35 10.07 -13.45
C GLU A 126 -22.07 10.25 -14.95
N LEU A 127 -20.93 9.77 -15.44
CA LEU A 127 -20.58 9.85 -16.85
C LEU A 127 -21.59 9.11 -17.74
N ASP A 128 -22.06 7.94 -17.32
CA ASP A 128 -23.09 7.20 -18.04
C ASP A 128 -24.41 7.98 -18.12
N ALA A 129 -24.82 8.65 -17.04
CA ALA A 129 -26.00 9.50 -17.03
C ALA A 129 -25.84 10.73 -17.96
N GLN A 130 -24.65 11.33 -18.00
CA GLN A 130 -24.35 12.44 -18.91
C GLN A 130 -24.41 11.99 -20.39
N ILE A 131 -23.91 10.79 -20.70
CA ILE A 131 -23.99 10.21 -22.04
C ILE A 131 -25.45 9.98 -22.45
N ASP A 132 -26.28 9.42 -21.56
CA ASP A 132 -27.71 9.21 -21.84
C ASP A 132 -28.43 10.54 -22.10
N LEU A 133 -28.18 11.55 -21.27
CA LEU A 133 -28.73 12.89 -21.46
C LEU A 133 -28.29 13.51 -22.80
N ALA A 134 -27.01 13.41 -23.15
CA ALA A 134 -26.49 13.91 -24.42
C ALA A 134 -27.15 13.25 -25.63
N ARG A 135 -27.37 11.92 -25.58
CA ARG A 135 -28.08 11.17 -26.63
C ARG A 135 -29.53 11.63 -26.76
N ARG A 136 -30.25 11.84 -25.66
CA ARG A 136 -31.63 12.36 -25.68
C ARG A 136 -31.70 13.77 -26.28
N MET A 137 -30.74 14.64 -25.95
CA MET A 137 -30.64 15.97 -26.54
C MET A 137 -30.37 15.93 -28.04
N LEU A 138 -29.46 15.06 -28.50
CA LEU A 138 -29.17 14.86 -29.91
C LEU A 138 -30.43 14.42 -30.67
N ALA A 139 -31.10 13.36 -30.18
CA ALA A 139 -32.34 12.86 -30.79
C ALA A 139 -33.46 13.92 -30.82
N SER A 140 -33.52 14.80 -29.82
CA SER A 140 -34.47 15.92 -29.79
C SER A 140 -34.13 16.97 -30.87
N ARG A 141 -32.86 17.34 -31.00
CA ARG A 141 -32.39 18.29 -32.03
C ARG A 141 -32.59 17.75 -33.45
N GLU A 142 -32.35 16.46 -33.68
CA GLU A 142 -32.60 15.82 -34.97
C GLU A 142 -34.08 15.87 -35.35
N ARG A 143 -34.99 15.58 -34.38
CA ARG A 143 -36.44 15.71 -34.59
C ARG A 143 -36.86 17.15 -34.93
N SER A 144 -36.33 18.14 -34.22
CA SER A 144 -36.60 19.55 -34.51
C SER A 144 -36.09 19.95 -35.89
N LEU A 145 -34.88 19.53 -36.28
CA LEU A 145 -34.31 19.80 -37.61
C LEU A 145 -35.16 19.18 -38.72
N ALA A 146 -35.62 17.93 -38.54
CA ALA A 146 -36.49 17.26 -39.49
C ALA A 146 -37.82 18.02 -39.68
N LEU A 147 -38.44 18.48 -38.59
CA LEU A 147 -39.67 19.27 -38.65
C LEU A 147 -39.46 20.61 -39.38
N THR A 148 -38.35 21.31 -39.10
CA THR A 148 -38.03 22.57 -39.80
C THR A 148 -37.80 22.34 -41.29
N ARG A 149 -37.08 21.29 -41.68
CA ARG A 149 -36.88 20.92 -43.10
C ARG A 149 -38.21 20.63 -43.79
N GLN A 150 -39.08 19.83 -43.16
CA GLN A 150 -40.40 19.53 -43.71
C GLN A 150 -41.20 20.81 -43.94
N ARG A 151 -41.22 21.75 -42.98
CA ARG A 151 -41.92 23.04 -43.11
C ARG A 151 -41.37 23.93 -44.22
N PHE A 152 -40.06 23.90 -44.44
CA PHE A 152 -39.41 24.62 -45.54
C PHE A 152 -39.84 24.06 -46.91
N GLU A 153 -39.86 22.73 -47.06
CA GLU A 153 -40.23 22.05 -48.31
C GLU A 153 -41.68 22.27 -48.74
N VAL A 154 -42.63 22.40 -47.79
CA VAL A 154 -44.05 22.72 -48.10
C VAL A 154 -44.32 24.21 -48.35
N GLY A 155 -43.27 25.05 -48.43
CA GLY A 155 -43.37 26.42 -48.96
C GLY A 155 -43.74 27.52 -47.95
N HIS A 156 -43.57 27.30 -46.64
CA HIS A 156 -43.93 28.29 -45.62
C HIS A 156 -42.76 29.05 -44.96
N ALA A 157 -41.53 28.99 -45.51
CA ALA A 157 -40.42 29.85 -45.06
C ALA A 157 -39.51 30.27 -46.23
N SER A 158 -39.16 31.55 -46.30
CA SER A 158 -38.27 32.11 -47.32
C SER A 158 -36.81 31.69 -47.07
N ALA A 159 -35.99 31.64 -48.13
CA ALA A 159 -34.59 31.20 -48.11
C ALA A 159 -33.64 32.05 -47.20
N VAL A 160 -34.17 33.00 -46.42
CA VAL A 160 -33.39 33.87 -45.53
C VAL A 160 -33.20 33.27 -44.13
N GLU A 161 -33.98 32.27 -43.72
CA GLU A 161 -33.92 31.71 -42.34
C GLU A 161 -33.00 30.47 -42.20
N LEU A 162 -32.41 30.00 -43.31
CA LEU A 162 -31.47 28.86 -43.34
C LEU A 162 -29.99 29.29 -43.18
N ALA A 163 -29.70 30.58 -43.21
CA ALA A 163 -28.35 31.12 -43.03
C ALA A 163 -28.22 31.81 -41.66
N TRP A 164 -27.60 31.11 -40.70
CA TRP A 164 -27.14 31.54 -39.36
C TRP A 164 -28.17 31.52 -38.20
N PRO A 165 -27.80 31.06 -36.96
CA PRO A 165 -26.46 30.90 -36.38
C PRO A 165 -26.13 29.51 -35.81
N THR A 166 -25.14 28.85 -36.42
CA THR A 166 -24.13 28.07 -35.71
C THR A 166 -23.05 29.01 -35.20
N SER A 167 -23.26 29.66 -34.06
CA SER A 167 -22.17 30.23 -33.25
C SER A 167 -22.65 30.54 -31.83
N LYS A 168 -22.37 29.64 -30.90
CA LYS A 168 -21.70 29.87 -29.60
C LYS A 168 -21.55 28.53 -28.88
#